data_AF-A0A2E5JID3-F1
#
_entry.id   AF-A0A2E5JID3-F1
#
_cell.length_a   1.000
_cell.length_b   1.000
_cell.length_c   1.000
_cell.angle_alpha   90.00
_cell.angle_beta   90.00
_cell.angle_gamma   90.00
#
_symmetry.space_group_name_H-M   'P 1'
#
loop_
_entity.id
_entity.type
_entity.pdbx_description
1 polymer ?
#
loop_
_entity_poly.entity_id
_entity_poly.type
_entity_poly.pdbx_seq_one_letter_code
_entity_poly.pdbx_strand_id
1 'polypeptide(L)'
;MYCPKCLNNTLSISSKGVINITINGKQMDAGRFLFNLESQEKKQQLKPALKAKLQEFFKWYSGFQNKAPITFVSIDTSDMRCEEGCGISAKSRFSVIDVLIPKAELLELLAVEAKCYGIEIQLQE
;
A
#
# COMPACT_ATOMS: atom_id res chain seq x y z
N MET A 1 15.36 3.66 1.03
CA MET A 1 15.47 2.22 1.39
C MET A 1 16.81 1.70 0.91
N TYR A 2 17.22 0.53 1.38
CA TYR A 2 18.46 -0.10 0.96
C TYR A 2 18.28 -0.98 -0.28
N CYS A 3 19.24 -0.96 -1.20
CA CYS A 3 19.23 -1.84 -2.36
C CYS A 3 19.78 -3.22 -1.99
N PRO A 4 19.02 -4.31 -2.13
CA PRO A 4 19.48 -5.65 -1.75
C PRO A 4 20.58 -6.22 -2.67
N LYS A 5 20.89 -5.54 -3.79
CA LYS A 5 21.91 -5.97 -4.75
C LYS A 5 23.25 -5.30 -4.53
N CYS A 6 23.29 -3.97 -4.61
CA CYS A 6 24.54 -3.21 -4.43
C CYS A 6 24.82 -2.85 -2.98
N LEU A 7 23.92 -3.24 -2.07
CA LEU A 7 24.15 -3.12 -0.65
C LEU A 7 24.44 -1.67 -0.21
N ASN A 8 23.78 -0.70 -0.84
CA ASN A 8 23.90 0.73 -0.55
C ASN A 8 22.53 1.40 -0.33
N ASN A 9 22.49 2.59 0.30
CA ASN A 9 21.28 3.39 0.59
C ASN A 9 20.75 4.12 -0.66
N THR A 10 20.44 3.39 -1.73
CA THR A 10 20.19 3.95 -3.07
C THR A 10 18.85 3.55 -3.67
N LEU A 11 17.95 2.93 -2.89
CA LEU A 11 16.66 2.49 -3.39
C LEU A 11 15.59 3.56 -3.16
N SER A 12 15.04 4.08 -4.27
CA SER A 12 13.97 5.07 -4.34
C SER A 12 12.74 4.51 -5.04
N ILE A 13 11.55 5.05 -4.72
CA ILE A 13 10.32 4.72 -5.43
C ILE A 13 10.36 5.35 -6.82
N SER A 14 10.00 4.58 -7.85
CA SER A 14 9.91 5.10 -9.22
C SER A 14 8.87 6.22 -9.33
N SER A 15 9.00 7.13 -10.30
CA SER A 15 8.03 8.22 -10.48
C SER A 15 6.64 7.73 -10.90
N LYS A 16 6.52 6.50 -11.40
CA LYS A 16 5.26 5.84 -11.73
C LYS A 16 5.36 4.37 -11.37
N GLY A 17 4.23 3.75 -11.10
CA GLY A 17 4.20 2.31 -10.86
C GLY A 17 2.85 1.84 -10.34
N VAL A 18 2.88 0.67 -9.74
CA VAL A 18 1.73 -0.03 -9.17
C VAL A 18 1.94 -0.21 -7.67
N ILE A 19 0.97 0.21 -6.88
CA ILE A 19 0.87 -0.15 -5.47
C ILE A 19 -0.15 -1.29 -5.33
N ASN A 20 0.21 -2.28 -4.52
CA ASN A 20 -0.63 -3.42 -4.17
C ASN A 20 -1.07 -3.26 -2.73
N ILE A 21 -2.38 -3.38 -2.49
CA ILE A 21 -2.95 -3.43 -1.14
C ILE A 21 -3.36 -4.87 -0.86
N THR A 22 -2.84 -5.41 0.23
CA THR A 22 -3.16 -6.76 0.71
C THR A 22 -3.59 -6.68 2.17
N ILE A 23 -4.75 -7.24 2.52
CA ILE A 23 -5.29 -7.21 3.87
C ILE A 23 -5.60 -8.66 4.28
N ASN A 24 -5.02 -9.12 5.39
CA ASN A 24 -5.06 -10.52 5.84
C ASN A 24 -4.65 -11.53 4.74
N GLY A 25 -3.66 -11.17 3.92
CA GLY A 25 -3.25 -11.99 2.78
C GLY A 25 -4.25 -12.02 1.61
N LYS A 26 -5.39 -11.33 1.73
CA LYS A 26 -6.36 -11.18 0.65
C LYS A 26 -6.06 -9.92 -0.15
N GLN A 27 -5.97 -10.09 -1.45
CA GLN A 27 -5.85 -9.01 -2.41
C GLN A 27 -7.10 -9.04 -3.30
N MET A 28 -7.74 -7.89 -3.49
CA MET A 28 -8.79 -7.78 -4.52
C MET A 28 -8.15 -7.87 -5.90
N ASP A 29 -8.88 -8.39 -6.91
CA ASP A 29 -8.43 -8.29 -8.31
C ASP A 29 -8.19 -6.82 -8.71
N ALA A 30 -9.00 -5.90 -8.17
CA ALA A 30 -8.86 -4.44 -8.30
C ALA A 30 -7.99 -3.79 -7.19
N GLY A 31 -7.31 -4.58 -6.36
CA GLY A 31 -6.47 -4.13 -5.24
C GLY A 31 -5.12 -3.56 -5.66
N ARG A 32 -4.93 -3.36 -6.96
CA ARG A 32 -3.79 -2.68 -7.57
C ARG A 32 -4.25 -1.30 -8.02
N PHE A 33 -3.45 -0.29 -7.74
CA PHE A 33 -3.68 1.02 -8.33
C PHE A 33 -2.39 1.64 -8.84
N LEU A 34 -2.54 2.40 -9.91
CA LEU A 34 -1.44 3.12 -10.54
C LEU A 34 -1.19 4.40 -9.76
N PHE A 35 0.09 4.70 -9.55
CA PHE A 35 0.51 5.97 -9.00
C PHE A 35 1.42 6.71 -9.97
N ASN A 36 1.39 8.04 -9.89
CA ASN A 36 2.25 8.92 -10.66
C ASN A 36 2.69 10.07 -9.75
N LEU A 37 4.00 10.26 -9.62
CA LEU A 37 4.66 11.24 -8.75
C LEU A 37 5.44 12.28 -9.56
N GLU A 38 5.24 12.37 -10.87
CA GLU A 38 5.97 13.31 -11.75
C GLU A 38 5.70 14.77 -11.42
N SER A 39 4.48 15.10 -11.00
CA SER A 39 4.08 16.47 -10.63
C SER A 39 3.55 16.51 -9.20
N GLN A 40 3.63 17.69 -8.57
CA GLN A 40 3.11 17.91 -7.22
C GLN A 40 1.60 17.63 -7.13
N GLU A 41 0.81 18.03 -8.14
CA GLU A 41 -0.62 17.69 -8.20
C GLU A 41 -0.86 16.18 -8.19
N LYS A 42 -0.12 15.41 -8.99
CA LYS A 42 -0.29 13.95 -9.04
C LYS A 42 0.16 13.28 -7.73
N LYS A 43 1.19 13.81 -7.07
CA LYS A 43 1.58 13.39 -5.72
C LYS A 43 0.45 13.64 -4.71
N GLN A 44 -0.21 14.79 -4.78
CA GLN A 44 -1.36 15.10 -3.91
C GLN A 44 -2.56 14.17 -4.17
N GLN A 45 -2.74 13.69 -5.41
CA GLN A 45 -3.79 12.73 -5.76
C GLN A 45 -3.53 11.29 -5.25
N LEU A 46 -2.31 10.97 -4.82
CA LEU A 46 -1.97 9.64 -4.33
C LEU A 46 -2.81 9.25 -3.10
N LYS A 47 -2.89 10.16 -2.14
CA LYS A 47 -3.63 9.96 -0.89
C LYS A 47 -5.12 9.69 -1.09
N PRO A 48 -5.88 10.54 -1.82
CA PRO A 48 -7.29 10.27 -2.08
C PRO A 48 -7.49 8.99 -2.92
N ALA A 49 -6.59 8.67 -3.86
CA ALA A 49 -6.65 7.42 -4.61
C ALA A 49 -6.48 6.19 -3.71
N LEU A 50 -5.52 6.23 -2.78
CA LEU A 50 -5.30 5.18 -1.79
C LEU A 50 -6.51 5.02 -0.87
N LYS A 51 -7.06 6.14 -0.38
CA LYS A 51 -8.28 6.14 0.46
C LYS A 51 -9.46 5.49 -0.28
N ALA A 52 -9.70 5.87 -1.53
CA ALA A 52 -10.77 5.28 -2.34
C ALA A 52 -10.58 3.76 -2.50
N LYS A 53 -9.35 3.29 -2.68
CA LYS A 53 -9.06 1.85 -2.79
C LYS A 53 -9.24 1.09 -1.48
N LEU A 54 -8.86 1.68 -0.35
CA LEU A 54 -9.18 1.12 0.96
C LEU A 54 -10.70 1.03 1.17
N GLN A 55 -11.44 2.07 0.82
CA GLN A 55 -12.91 2.07 0.87
C GLN A 55 -13.54 0.95 0.03
N GLU A 56 -13.07 0.78 -1.21
CA GLU A 56 -13.48 -0.33 -2.07
C GLU A 56 -13.20 -1.68 -1.42
N PHE A 57 -12.05 -1.84 -0.77
CA PHE A 57 -11.72 -3.07 -0.04
C PHE A 57 -12.67 -3.34 1.11
N PHE A 58 -12.88 -2.36 2.00
CA PHE A 58 -13.76 -2.55 3.14
C PHE A 58 -15.20 -2.84 2.70
N LYS A 59 -15.68 -2.17 1.64
CA LYS A 59 -16.97 -2.46 1.02
C LYS A 59 -17.04 -3.89 0.51
N TRP A 60 -16.05 -4.34 -0.24
CA TRP A 60 -15.98 -5.71 -0.75
C TRP A 60 -15.92 -6.74 0.39
N TYR A 61 -15.05 -6.53 1.37
CA TYR A 61 -14.88 -7.40 2.53
C TYR A 61 -16.13 -7.45 3.41
N SER A 62 -16.91 -6.36 3.47
CA SER A 62 -18.17 -6.31 4.21
C SER A 62 -19.25 -7.27 3.68
N GLY A 63 -19.12 -7.74 2.43
CA GLY A 63 -20.02 -8.73 1.83
C GLY A 63 -19.73 -10.17 2.26
N PHE A 64 -18.66 -10.43 3.00
CA PHE A 64 -18.28 -11.77 3.43
C PHE A 64 -19.10 -12.15 4.66
N GLN A 65 -19.63 -13.38 4.71
CA GLN A 65 -20.41 -13.85 5.87
C GLN A 65 -19.54 -14.04 7.12
N ASN A 66 -18.31 -14.53 6.96
CA ASN A 66 -17.35 -14.71 8.03
C ASN A 66 -16.25 -13.63 7.95
N LYS A 67 -16.50 -12.50 8.59
CA LYS A 67 -15.55 -11.39 8.67
C LYS A 67 -14.56 -11.67 9.80
N ALA A 68 -13.38 -12.17 9.44
CA ALA A 68 -12.28 -12.22 10.39
C ALA A 68 -11.79 -10.79 10.67
N PRO A 69 -11.31 -10.50 11.90
CA PRO A 69 -10.69 -9.21 12.21
C PRO A 69 -9.50 -8.97 11.27
N ILE A 70 -9.28 -7.73 10.87
CA ILE A 70 -8.12 -7.32 10.08
C ILE A 70 -6.90 -7.30 11.02
N THR A 71 -5.98 -8.24 10.81
CA THR A 71 -4.76 -8.40 11.62
C THR A 71 -3.51 -7.94 10.89
N PHE A 72 -3.55 -7.92 9.55
CA PHE A 72 -2.38 -7.57 8.74
C PHE A 72 -2.80 -6.71 7.54
N VAL A 73 -2.07 -5.61 7.32
CA VAL A 73 -2.26 -4.72 6.16
C VAL A 73 -0.89 -4.46 5.55
N SER A 74 -0.78 -4.77 4.26
CA SER A 74 0.42 -4.58 3.45
C SER A 74 0.10 -3.64 2.30
N ILE A 75 0.91 -2.60 2.15
CA ILE A 75 0.84 -1.66 1.03
C ILE A 75 2.22 -1.61 0.41
N ASP A 76 2.38 -2.25 -0.74
CA ASP A 76 3.70 -2.53 -1.31
C ASP A 76 3.78 -2.24 -2.81
N THR A 77 4.99 -1.89 -3.25
CA THR A 77 5.34 -1.72 -4.66
C THR A 77 6.50 -2.62 -5.05
N SER A 78 6.54 -3.02 -6.32
CA SER A 78 7.75 -3.58 -6.96
C SER A 78 8.48 -2.53 -7.80
N ASP A 79 7.87 -1.37 -8.03
CA ASP A 79 8.39 -0.31 -8.89
C ASP A 79 9.39 0.57 -8.14
N MET A 80 10.53 -0.02 -7.80
CA MET A 80 11.66 0.64 -7.14
C MET A 80 12.81 0.82 -8.12
N ARG A 81 13.52 1.94 -7.99
CA ARG A 81 14.73 2.23 -8.75
C ARG A 81 15.93 2.29 -7.81
N CYS A 82 16.98 1.55 -8.19
CA CYS A 82 18.30 1.74 -7.61
C CYS A 82 19.04 2.84 -8.37
N GLU A 83 19.67 3.77 -7.67
CA GLU A 83 20.48 4.84 -8.29
C GLU A 83 21.65 4.26 -9.12
N GLU A 84 22.25 3.16 -8.66
CA GLU A 84 23.30 2.42 -9.36
C GLU A 84 22.78 1.57 -10.53
N GLY A 85 21.51 1.70 -10.91
CA GLY A 85 20.93 0.97 -12.04
C GLY A 85 20.77 -0.53 -11.84
N CYS A 86 20.85 -1.04 -10.60
CA CYS A 86 20.66 -2.45 -10.30
C CYS A 86 19.26 -2.92 -10.74
N GLY A 87 19.19 -3.98 -11.54
CA GLY A 87 17.90 -4.59 -11.90
C GLY A 87 17.24 -5.23 -10.68
N ILE A 88 16.15 -4.65 -10.18
CA ILE A 88 15.39 -5.20 -9.05
C ILE A 88 14.38 -6.23 -9.58
N SER A 89 14.23 -7.35 -8.88
CA SER A 89 13.28 -8.39 -9.28
C SER A 89 11.85 -7.87 -9.15
N ALA A 90 11.00 -8.13 -10.14
CA ALA A 90 9.56 -7.84 -10.06
C ALA A 90 8.85 -8.60 -8.93
N LYS A 91 9.47 -9.66 -8.39
CA LYS A 91 8.98 -10.39 -7.22
C LYS A 91 9.30 -9.70 -5.90
N SER A 92 10.28 -8.79 -5.88
CA SER A 92 10.60 -8.02 -4.69
C SER A 92 9.46 -7.04 -4.39
N ARG A 93 8.95 -7.08 -3.17
CA ARG A 93 7.92 -6.16 -2.66
C ARG A 93 8.56 -5.28 -1.59
N PHE A 94 8.29 -3.99 -1.69
CA PHE A 94 8.78 -2.98 -0.77
C PHE A 94 7.60 -2.22 -0.20
N SER A 95 7.54 -2.13 1.13
CA SER A 95 6.51 -1.35 1.79
C SER A 95 6.64 0.12 1.43
N VAL A 96 5.51 0.75 1.13
CA VAL A 96 5.44 2.19 0.91
C VAL A 96 4.86 2.95 2.11
N ILE A 97 4.60 2.24 3.21
CA ILE A 97 4.24 2.83 4.50
C ILE A 97 5.45 3.62 5.00
N ASP A 98 5.20 4.81 5.55
CA ASP A 98 6.19 5.82 5.95
C ASP A 98 7.06 6.38 4.82
N VAL A 99 6.83 5.97 3.56
CA VAL A 99 7.44 6.59 2.38
C VAL A 99 6.44 7.41 1.58
N LEU A 100 5.24 6.87 1.36
CA LEU A 100 4.17 7.54 0.61
C LEU A 100 2.97 7.91 1.48
N ILE A 101 2.74 7.16 2.55
CA ILE A 101 1.70 7.42 3.53
C ILE A 101 2.26 7.19 4.94
N PRO A 102 2.19 8.18 5.84
CA PRO A 102 2.55 7.97 7.24
C PRO A 102 1.74 6.85 7.88
N LYS A 103 2.37 5.98 8.68
CA LYS A 103 1.69 4.89 9.38
C LYS A 103 0.52 5.39 10.22
N ALA A 104 0.67 6.52 10.92
CA ALA A 104 -0.40 7.11 11.72
C ALA A 104 -1.65 7.45 10.89
N GLU A 105 -1.47 8.08 9.73
CA GLU A 105 -2.56 8.43 8.80
C GLU A 105 -3.23 7.16 8.23
N LEU A 106 -2.45 6.12 7.94
CA LEU A 106 -3.01 4.83 7.53
C LEU A 106 -3.88 4.20 8.63
N LEU A 107 -3.42 4.21 9.88
CA LEU A 107 -4.18 3.67 11.01
C LEU A 107 -5.50 4.40 11.22
N GLU A 108 -5.49 5.73 11.10
CA GLU A 108 -6.71 6.54 11.16
C GLU A 108 -7.69 6.17 10.05
N LEU A 109 -7.22 6.06 8.80
CA LEU A 109 -8.05 5.64 7.67
C LEU A 109 -8.66 4.26 7.88
N LEU A 110 -7.84 3.30 8.31
CA LEU A 110 -8.32 1.94 8.59
C LEU A 110 -9.38 1.93 9.69
N ALA A 111 -9.16 2.68 10.79
CA ALA A 111 -10.11 2.76 11.89
C ALA A 111 -11.46 3.38 11.48
N VAL A 112 -11.43 4.43 10.65
CA VAL A 112 -12.65 5.05 10.12
C VAL A 112 -13.42 4.06 9.25
N GLU A 113 -12.77 3.39 8.31
CA GLU A 113 -13.43 2.45 7.40
C GLU A 113 -13.92 1.19 8.13
N ALA A 114 -13.15 0.67 9.08
CA ALA A 114 -13.56 -0.42 9.96
C ALA A 114 -14.87 -0.13 10.68
N LYS A 115 -14.99 1.08 11.26
CA LYS A 115 -16.20 1.52 11.93
C LYS A 115 -17.39 1.62 10.96
N CYS A 116 -17.18 2.15 9.76
CA CYS A 116 -18.23 2.27 8.74
C CYS A 116 -18.81 0.93 8.30
N TYR A 117 -17.98 -0.11 8.20
CA TYR A 117 -18.39 -1.42 7.68
C TYR A 117 -18.54 -2.51 8.74
N GLY A 118 -18.41 -2.15 10.03
CA GLY A 118 -18.52 -3.08 11.16
C GLY A 118 -17.45 -4.18 11.12
N ILE A 119 -16.23 -3.83 10.72
CA ILE A 119 -15.09 -4.74 10.64
C ILE A 119 -14.16 -4.46 11.82
N GLU A 120 -13.76 -5.48 12.55
CA GLU A 120 -12.82 -5.34 13.66
C GLU A 120 -11.37 -5.27 13.13
N ILE A 121 -10.52 -4.49 13.79
CA ILE A 121 -9.09 -4.38 13.50
C ILE A 121 -8.29 -4.82 14.73
N GLN A 122 -7.41 -5.80 14.55
CA GLN A 122 -6.49 -6.35 15.55
C GLN A 122 -5.08 -6.43 14.96
N LEU A 123 -4.50 -5.29 14.55
CA LEU A 123 -3.18 -5.27 13.91
C LEU A 123 -2.13 -5.89 14.84
N GLN A 124 -1.39 -6.87 14.33
CA GLN A 124 -0.22 -7.41 15.02
C GLN A 124 0.94 -6.43 14.87
N GLU A 125 1.62 -6.12 15.99
CA GLU A 125 2.82 -5.26 16.01
C GLU A 125 4.02 -5.90 15.31
#